data_AF-C3Z0Y2-F1
#
_entry.id   AF-C3Z0Y2-F1
#
_cell.length_a   1.000
_cell.length_b   1.000
_cell.length_c   1.000
_cell.angle_alpha   90.00
_cell.angle_beta   90.00
_cell.angle_gamma   90.00
#
_symmetry.space_group_name_H-M   'P 1'
#
loop_
_entity.id
_entity.type
_entity.pdbx_description
1 polymer ?
#
loop_
_entity_poly.entity_id
_entity_poly.type
_entity_poly.pdbx_seq_one_letter_code
_entity_poly.pdbx_strand_id
1 'polypeptide(L)'
;MISSLTCSHISIALVDLLQELTDVDTLNESEEGADALIEALLDAQVFGMLVTNLDRLDESVKEEADGVHNTLDWHIFNNMGHRNVSDITLQMYSHRKGLFWNLGKENAKMPFDANKLYCSEMLAIILQNSEETREQLGELDGIDTLLQQLATFKRHNPANSEELEMMENLFDCLCSALMLPANRDRFLKGEGLQLMNLMLRSKKMSRNSALKVLDHALTGPEGVDNCTKFIDILGLRTIFPLFMKTPKPNKKIGRMKEEHEEHVVSIIASLLKNVKSNQRQRLLNKFTEADHAKVDRLMELHFKYLDKVGAVDAQIEREKVALRRQGEDVDEPMEEEFYLRRLNTGLFTLQLLDYIMLEICSTGPASIKPRVMQILNLRGGSIKAIRNIIREYAANVGDAKSTETKEAEQQRLLSLVDRF
;
A
#
# COMPACT_ATOMS: atom_id res chain seq x y z
N MET A 1 -22.08 -16.08 33.31
CA MET A 1 -21.55 -14.71 33.15
C MET A 1 -21.69 -14.21 31.72
N ILE A 2 -21.31 -15.01 30.71
CA ILE A 2 -21.41 -14.64 29.28
C ILE A 2 -22.87 -14.50 28.79
N SER A 3 -23.82 -15.23 29.38
CA SER A 3 -25.26 -15.14 29.07
C SER A 3 -25.95 -13.83 29.50
N SER A 4 -25.23 -12.89 30.12
CA SER A 4 -25.78 -11.66 30.72
C SER A 4 -25.68 -10.43 29.82
N LEU A 5 -25.23 -10.59 28.57
CA LEU A 5 -25.10 -9.53 27.55
C LEU A 5 -26.47 -8.94 27.09
N THR A 6 -27.56 -9.20 27.80
CA THR A 6 -28.90 -8.69 27.49
C THR A 6 -29.22 -7.33 28.11
N CYS A 7 -28.45 -6.86 29.10
CA CYS A 7 -28.64 -5.56 29.76
C CYS A 7 -27.41 -4.66 29.50
N SER A 8 -27.59 -3.46 28.94
CA SER A 8 -26.46 -2.62 28.46
C SER A 8 -25.43 -2.34 29.57
N HIS A 9 -25.85 -1.97 30.77
CA HIS A 9 -24.91 -1.75 31.90
C HIS A 9 -24.14 -3.00 32.34
N ILE A 10 -24.77 -4.18 32.31
CA ILE A 10 -24.09 -5.44 32.67
C ILE A 10 -23.15 -5.87 31.56
N SER A 11 -23.51 -5.60 30.29
CA SER A 11 -22.65 -5.89 29.16
C SER A 11 -21.38 -5.04 29.15
N ILE A 12 -21.49 -3.75 29.49
CA ILE A 12 -20.34 -2.84 29.53
C ILE A 12 -19.38 -3.26 30.64
N ALA A 13 -19.89 -3.51 31.85
CA ALA A 13 -19.04 -3.99 32.95
C ALA A 13 -18.37 -5.34 32.66
N LEU A 14 -19.00 -6.22 31.86
CA LEU A 14 -18.39 -7.46 31.41
C LEU A 14 -17.29 -7.23 30.37
N VAL A 15 -17.47 -6.27 29.46
CA VAL A 15 -16.44 -5.89 28.47
C VAL A 15 -15.23 -5.28 29.17
N ASP A 16 -15.44 -4.38 30.13
CA ASP A 16 -14.36 -3.78 30.93
C ASP A 16 -13.58 -4.85 31.69
N LEU A 17 -14.30 -5.79 32.31
CA LEU A 17 -13.67 -6.92 33.00
C LEU A 17 -12.87 -7.83 32.04
N LEU A 18 -13.39 -8.08 30.83
CA LEU A 18 -12.68 -8.86 29.83
C LEU A 18 -11.40 -8.15 29.38
N GLN A 19 -11.43 -6.82 29.23
CA GLN A 19 -10.27 -6.00 28.92
C GLN A 19 -9.19 -6.11 29.99
N GLU A 20 -9.54 -5.95 31.27
CA GLU A 20 -8.60 -6.09 32.38
C GLU A 20 -7.99 -7.49 32.45
N LEU A 21 -8.81 -8.54 32.24
CA LEU A 21 -8.36 -9.94 32.30
C LEU A 21 -7.47 -10.35 31.13
N THR A 22 -7.57 -9.66 29.99
CA THR A 22 -6.77 -9.95 28.79
C THR A 22 -5.70 -8.90 28.52
N ASP A 23 -5.34 -8.06 29.50
CA ASP A 23 -4.22 -7.13 29.36
C ASP A 23 -2.87 -7.87 29.24
N VAL A 24 -1.89 -7.30 28.54
CA VAL A 24 -0.64 -7.96 28.09
C VAL A 24 0.20 -8.23 29.32
N ASP A 25 0.21 -7.30 30.27
CA ASP A 25 0.89 -7.47 31.53
C ASP A 25 0.28 -8.66 32.30
N THR A 26 -1.05 -8.79 32.30
CA THR A 26 -1.78 -9.88 32.97
C THR A 26 -1.61 -11.24 32.28
N LEU A 27 -1.67 -11.28 30.94
CA LEU A 27 -1.50 -12.53 30.18
C LEU A 27 -0.05 -13.04 30.22
N ASN A 28 0.93 -12.15 30.34
CA ASN A 28 2.33 -12.52 30.49
C ASN A 28 2.68 -13.07 31.89
N GLU A 29 1.81 -12.94 32.89
CA GLU A 29 2.03 -13.51 34.22
C GLU A 29 1.93 -15.05 34.20
N SER A 30 1.12 -15.63 33.29
CA SER A 30 0.95 -17.08 33.16
C SER A 30 0.48 -17.48 31.76
N GLU A 31 1.41 -18.00 30.95
CA GLU A 31 1.15 -18.44 29.57
C GLU A 31 0.10 -19.57 29.52
N GLU A 32 0.18 -20.56 30.41
CA GLU A 32 -0.79 -21.68 30.48
C GLU A 32 -2.20 -21.22 30.89
N GLY A 33 -2.29 -20.23 31.79
CA GLY A 33 -3.57 -19.67 32.24
C GLY A 33 -4.22 -18.77 31.17
N ALA A 34 -3.39 -18.00 30.46
CA ALA A 34 -3.80 -17.17 29.33
C ALA A 34 -4.37 -18.02 28.19
N ASP A 35 -3.66 -19.09 27.80
CA ASP A 35 -4.11 -19.99 26.72
C ASP A 35 -5.44 -20.66 27.07
N ALA A 36 -5.61 -21.16 28.29
CA ALA A 36 -6.85 -21.78 28.74
C ALA A 36 -8.04 -20.78 28.80
N LEU A 37 -7.78 -19.53 29.22
CA LEU A 37 -8.79 -18.47 29.23
C LEU A 37 -9.22 -18.12 27.81
N ILE A 38 -8.26 -17.95 26.90
CA ILE A 38 -8.52 -17.67 25.49
C ILE A 38 -9.34 -18.81 24.88
N GLU A 39 -8.93 -20.07 25.02
CA GLU A 39 -9.69 -21.23 24.52
C GLU A 39 -11.14 -21.25 25.03
N ALA A 40 -11.36 -20.99 26.32
CA ALA A 40 -12.71 -20.96 26.89
C ALA A 40 -13.58 -19.81 26.33
N LEU A 41 -12.99 -18.64 26.07
CA LEU A 41 -13.68 -17.50 25.46
C LEU A 41 -14.09 -17.78 24.01
N LEU A 42 -13.24 -18.51 23.29
CA LEU A 42 -13.46 -18.95 21.91
C LEU A 42 -14.59 -19.98 21.81
N ASP A 43 -14.54 -21.01 22.65
CA ASP A 43 -15.60 -22.02 22.75
C ASP A 43 -16.96 -21.39 23.09
N ALA A 44 -16.94 -20.33 23.90
CA ALA A 44 -18.14 -19.58 24.27
C ALA A 44 -18.64 -18.60 23.19
N GLN A 45 -17.95 -18.47 22.05
CA GLN A 45 -18.30 -17.55 20.97
C GLN A 45 -18.46 -16.10 21.46
N VAL A 46 -17.64 -15.67 22.44
CA VAL A 46 -17.73 -14.35 23.10
C VAL A 46 -17.86 -13.22 22.09
N PHE A 47 -17.08 -13.37 21.06
CA PHE A 47 -16.97 -12.59 19.86
C PHE A 47 -18.29 -12.34 19.10
N GLY A 48 -19.05 -13.38 18.76
CA GLY A 48 -20.36 -13.19 18.11
C GLY A 48 -21.36 -12.46 19.01
N MET A 49 -21.19 -12.61 20.32
CA MET A 49 -22.00 -11.91 21.32
C MET A 49 -21.59 -10.45 21.49
N LEU A 50 -20.30 -10.12 21.42
CA LEU A 50 -19.79 -8.74 21.42
C LEU A 50 -20.34 -7.97 20.21
N VAL A 51 -20.29 -8.54 19.00
CA VAL A 51 -20.87 -7.90 17.80
C VAL A 51 -22.38 -7.70 17.94
N THR A 52 -23.09 -8.68 18.50
CA THR A 52 -24.54 -8.54 18.77
C THR A 52 -24.82 -7.47 19.84
N ASN A 53 -23.91 -7.27 20.79
CA ASN A 53 -24.02 -6.23 21.79
C ASN A 53 -23.78 -4.85 21.18
N LEU A 54 -22.79 -4.71 20.29
CA LEU A 54 -22.50 -3.48 19.56
C LEU A 54 -23.69 -2.95 18.75
N ASP A 55 -24.51 -3.83 18.17
CA ASP A 55 -25.75 -3.45 17.45
C ASP A 55 -26.80 -2.77 18.36
N ARG A 56 -26.68 -2.93 19.68
CA ARG A 56 -27.68 -2.47 20.67
C ARG A 56 -27.26 -1.23 21.45
N LEU A 57 -25.98 -0.87 21.41
CA LEU A 57 -25.43 0.27 22.14
C LEU A 57 -25.71 1.57 21.38
N ASP A 58 -26.16 2.59 22.10
CA ASP A 58 -26.42 3.94 21.60
C ASP A 58 -25.27 4.87 21.99
N GLU A 59 -24.45 5.23 21.02
CA GLU A 59 -23.28 6.10 21.21
C GLU A 59 -23.62 7.55 21.59
N SER A 60 -24.91 7.94 21.56
CA SER A 60 -25.32 9.22 22.15
C SER A 60 -25.21 9.22 23.69
N VAL A 61 -25.16 8.03 24.31
CA VAL A 61 -24.95 7.84 25.73
C VAL A 61 -23.47 7.57 25.99
N LYS A 62 -22.83 8.43 26.80
CA LYS A 62 -21.38 8.34 27.06
C LYS A 62 -20.94 6.97 27.57
N GLU A 63 -21.67 6.39 28.52
CA GLU A 63 -21.35 5.07 29.09
C GLU A 63 -21.41 3.96 28.03
N GLU A 64 -22.38 4.03 27.10
CA GLU A 64 -22.50 3.04 26.03
C GLU A 64 -21.47 3.27 24.92
N ALA A 65 -21.09 4.52 24.66
CA ALA A 65 -19.96 4.86 23.77
C ALA A 65 -18.62 4.36 24.31
N ASP A 66 -18.38 4.50 25.63
CA ASP A 66 -17.21 3.93 26.31
C ASP A 66 -17.23 2.39 26.22
N GLY A 67 -18.41 1.76 26.34
CA GLY A 67 -18.58 0.33 26.12
C GLY A 67 -18.27 -0.15 24.69
N VAL A 68 -18.63 0.64 23.67
CA VAL A 68 -18.21 0.38 22.28
C VAL A 68 -16.69 0.46 22.19
N HIS A 69 -16.09 1.52 22.73
CA HIS A 69 -14.64 1.72 22.71
C HIS A 69 -13.89 0.54 23.35
N ASN A 70 -14.29 0.12 24.55
CA ASN A 70 -13.65 -1.01 25.26
C ASN A 70 -13.85 -2.34 24.52
N THR A 71 -14.99 -2.52 23.82
CA THR A 71 -15.20 -3.69 22.97
C THR A 71 -14.21 -3.71 21.79
N LEU A 72 -14.00 -2.55 21.16
CA LEU A 72 -13.07 -2.39 20.05
C LEU A 72 -11.61 -2.52 20.50
N ASP A 73 -11.25 -1.95 21.64
CA ASP A 73 -9.90 -2.02 22.21
C ASP A 73 -9.52 -3.47 22.57
N TRP A 74 -10.44 -4.20 23.23
CA TRP A 74 -10.26 -5.62 23.51
C TRP A 74 -9.96 -6.45 22.26
N HIS A 75 -10.64 -6.15 21.14
CA HIS A 75 -10.39 -6.82 19.87
C HIS A 75 -9.01 -6.50 19.25
N ILE A 76 -8.54 -5.25 19.36
CA ILE A 76 -7.22 -4.83 18.84
C ILE A 76 -6.11 -5.53 19.62
N PHE A 77 -6.24 -5.53 20.94
CA PHE A 77 -5.25 -6.03 21.87
C PHE A 77 -5.00 -7.53 21.70
N ASN A 78 -6.08 -8.30 21.64
CA ASN A 78 -6.02 -9.75 21.47
C ASN A 78 -5.57 -10.15 20.05
N ASN A 79 -5.77 -9.30 19.04
CA ASN A 79 -5.23 -9.53 17.69
C ASN A 79 -3.71 -9.36 17.60
N MET A 80 -3.11 -8.50 18.42
CA MET A 80 -1.67 -8.24 18.41
C MET A 80 -0.88 -9.13 19.37
N GLY A 81 -1.52 -9.70 20.40
CA GLY A 81 -0.85 -10.41 21.49
C GLY A 81 -0.59 -11.92 21.27
N HIS A 82 -1.48 -12.66 20.58
CA HIS A 82 -1.38 -14.13 20.54
C HIS A 82 -1.59 -14.74 19.14
N ARG A 83 -0.64 -15.58 18.72
CA ARG A 83 -0.59 -16.28 17.42
C ARG A 83 -1.87 -17.06 17.06
N ASN A 84 -2.62 -17.55 18.05
CA ASN A 84 -3.85 -18.31 17.84
C ASN A 84 -5.12 -17.42 17.76
N VAL A 85 -5.07 -16.18 18.25
CA VAL A 85 -6.24 -15.29 18.31
C VAL A 85 -6.42 -14.47 17.03
N SER A 86 -5.32 -14.18 16.31
CA SER A 86 -5.35 -13.57 14.97
C SER A 86 -6.24 -14.35 13.99
N ASP A 87 -6.15 -15.69 13.99
CA ASP A 87 -6.95 -16.53 13.11
C ASP A 87 -8.45 -16.51 13.46
N ILE A 88 -8.80 -16.22 14.71
CA ILE A 88 -10.17 -16.30 15.20
C ILE A 88 -10.88 -14.94 15.15
N THR A 89 -10.17 -13.85 15.37
CA THR A 89 -10.68 -12.52 15.03
C THR A 89 -10.87 -12.40 13.52
N LEU A 90 -10.05 -13.09 12.71
CA LEU A 90 -10.33 -13.32 11.30
C LEU A 90 -11.68 -14.01 11.11
N GLN A 91 -11.92 -15.16 11.74
CA GLN A 91 -13.17 -15.93 11.60
C GLN A 91 -14.42 -15.16 12.04
N MET A 92 -14.30 -14.29 13.03
CA MET A 92 -15.38 -13.40 13.47
C MET A 92 -15.76 -12.33 12.46
N TYR A 93 -14.78 -11.58 11.98
CA TYR A 93 -15.06 -10.49 11.06
C TYR A 93 -15.30 -11.05 9.66
N SER A 94 -14.87 -12.30 9.41
CA SER A 94 -15.37 -13.18 8.36
C SER A 94 -16.87 -13.51 8.48
N HIS A 95 -17.51 -13.25 9.63
CA HIS A 95 -18.97 -13.13 9.69
C HIS A 95 -19.36 -11.73 9.23
N ARG A 96 -20.12 -11.69 8.13
CA ARG A 96 -20.64 -10.49 7.46
C ARG A 96 -21.03 -9.36 8.44
N LYS A 97 -21.61 -9.67 9.60
CA LYS A 97 -22.12 -8.70 10.58
C LYS A 97 -21.06 -7.75 11.17
N GLY A 98 -19.85 -8.21 11.50
CA GLY A 98 -18.81 -7.34 12.07
C GLY A 98 -18.26 -6.33 11.05
N LEU A 99 -17.95 -6.82 9.85
CA LEU A 99 -17.62 -5.98 8.69
C LEU A 99 -18.77 -5.02 8.32
N PHE A 100 -20.02 -5.51 8.30
CA PHE A 100 -21.20 -4.68 8.04
C PHE A 100 -21.40 -3.58 9.08
N TRP A 101 -21.11 -3.83 10.35
CA TRP A 101 -21.26 -2.82 11.40
C TRP A 101 -20.21 -1.72 11.24
N ASN A 102 -18.93 -2.07 11.01
CA ASN A 102 -17.86 -1.10 10.73
C ASN A 102 -18.17 -0.27 9.47
N LEU A 103 -18.57 -0.93 8.38
CA LEU A 103 -18.98 -0.27 7.13
C LEU A 103 -20.28 0.54 7.29
N GLY A 104 -21.20 0.08 8.13
CA GLY A 104 -22.46 0.74 8.46
C GLY A 104 -22.23 2.03 9.23
N LYS A 105 -21.29 2.03 10.19
CA LYS A 105 -20.83 3.22 10.91
C LYS A 105 -20.08 4.19 10.02
N GLU A 106 -19.21 3.69 9.15
CA GLU A 106 -18.56 4.52 8.14
C GLU A 106 -19.61 5.20 7.26
N ASN A 107 -20.59 4.46 6.75
CA ASN A 107 -21.68 4.97 5.91
C ASN A 107 -22.68 5.88 6.64
N ALA A 108 -22.78 5.79 7.97
CA ALA A 108 -23.65 6.66 8.74
C ALA A 108 -23.15 8.11 8.63
N LYS A 109 -24.07 9.04 8.34
CA LYS A 109 -23.81 10.49 8.28
C LYS A 109 -23.59 11.09 9.69
N MET A 110 -22.99 10.33 10.60
CA MET A 110 -22.68 10.79 11.95
C MET A 110 -21.45 11.71 11.90
N PRO A 111 -21.36 12.71 12.79
CA PRO A 111 -20.15 13.50 12.96
C PRO A 111 -18.95 12.61 13.24
N PHE A 112 -17.74 13.09 12.96
CA PHE A 112 -16.52 12.43 13.37
C PHE A 112 -16.52 12.23 14.91
N ASP A 113 -16.26 11.01 15.35
CA ASP A 113 -16.06 10.63 16.75
C ASP A 113 -14.84 9.70 16.89
N ALA A 114 -14.38 9.51 18.13
CA ALA A 114 -13.23 8.65 18.42
C ALA A 114 -13.51 7.20 18.01
N ASN A 115 -14.73 6.71 18.20
CA ASN A 115 -15.13 5.36 17.84
C ASN A 115 -15.00 5.09 16.33
N LYS A 116 -15.30 6.08 15.48
CA LYS A 116 -15.11 5.97 14.03
C LYS A 116 -13.63 5.92 13.64
N LEU A 117 -12.77 6.65 14.35
CA LEU A 117 -11.31 6.50 14.20
C LEU A 117 -10.89 5.07 14.56
N TYR A 118 -11.30 4.55 15.72
CA TYR A 118 -11.00 3.19 16.14
C TYR A 118 -11.49 2.13 15.15
N CYS A 119 -12.70 2.28 14.60
CA CYS A 119 -13.23 1.39 13.57
C CYS A 119 -12.32 1.36 12.32
N SER A 120 -11.78 2.52 11.91
CA SER A 120 -10.89 2.61 10.75
C SER A 120 -9.53 1.92 10.98
N GLU A 121 -8.99 2.00 12.19
CA GLU A 121 -7.75 1.31 12.58
C GLU A 121 -7.94 -0.20 12.59
N MET A 122 -9.03 -0.65 13.21
CA MET A 122 -9.38 -2.06 13.24
C MET A 122 -9.55 -2.65 11.85
N LEU A 123 -10.28 -1.94 10.98
CA LEU A 123 -10.47 -2.38 9.61
C LEU A 123 -9.12 -2.51 8.86
N ALA A 124 -8.20 -1.57 9.08
CA ALA A 124 -6.88 -1.61 8.47
C ALA A 124 -6.07 -2.84 8.92
N ILE A 125 -6.05 -3.13 10.22
CA ILE A 125 -5.36 -4.29 10.81
C ILE A 125 -5.91 -5.60 10.25
N ILE A 126 -7.23 -5.75 10.21
CA ILE A 126 -7.88 -7.00 9.76
C ILE A 126 -7.60 -7.23 8.26
N LEU A 127 -7.66 -6.19 7.44
CA LEU A 127 -7.38 -6.29 6.00
C LEU A 127 -5.89 -6.53 5.70
N GLN A 128 -4.98 -6.14 6.58
CA GLN A 128 -3.56 -6.38 6.41
C GLN A 128 -3.22 -7.88 6.49
N ASN A 129 -3.91 -8.62 7.36
CA ASN A 129 -3.54 -10.00 7.72
C ASN A 129 -4.31 -11.09 6.97
N SER A 130 -5.36 -10.77 6.20
CA SER A 130 -6.22 -11.79 5.56
C SER A 130 -6.63 -11.48 4.13
N GLU A 131 -6.44 -12.45 3.24
CA GLU A 131 -6.98 -12.41 1.88
C GLU A 131 -8.50 -12.68 1.86
N GLU A 132 -8.99 -13.59 2.70
CA GLU A 132 -10.43 -13.91 2.80
C GLU A 132 -11.24 -12.67 3.21
N THR A 133 -10.74 -11.90 4.18
CA THR A 133 -11.41 -10.66 4.61
C THR A 133 -11.44 -9.63 3.47
N ARG A 134 -10.39 -9.55 2.64
CA ARG A 134 -10.39 -8.66 1.46
C ARG A 134 -11.44 -9.08 0.44
N GLU A 135 -11.65 -10.38 0.25
CA GLU A 135 -12.67 -10.89 -0.67
C GLU A 135 -14.07 -10.53 -0.16
N GLN A 136 -14.33 -10.80 1.12
CA GLN A 136 -15.60 -10.48 1.77
C GLN A 136 -15.90 -8.98 1.77
N LEU A 137 -14.91 -8.13 2.07
CA LEU A 137 -15.08 -6.68 2.02
C LEU A 137 -15.67 -6.24 0.69
N GLY A 138 -15.15 -6.77 -0.42
CA GLY A 138 -15.68 -6.40 -1.72
C GLY A 138 -17.01 -7.08 -2.08
N GLU A 139 -17.36 -8.23 -1.50
CA GLU A 139 -18.71 -8.82 -1.65
C GLU A 139 -19.79 -7.98 -0.97
N LEU A 140 -19.41 -7.22 0.05
CA LEU A 140 -20.30 -6.36 0.84
C LEU A 140 -20.34 -4.90 0.34
N ASP A 141 -19.92 -4.65 -0.90
CA ASP A 141 -19.78 -3.30 -1.47
C ASP A 141 -18.90 -2.37 -0.60
N GLY A 142 -17.97 -2.95 0.16
CA GLY A 142 -17.07 -2.21 1.06
C GLY A 142 -16.13 -1.27 0.33
N ILE A 143 -15.75 -1.61 -0.92
CA ILE A 143 -14.93 -0.71 -1.77
C ILE A 143 -15.67 0.60 -2.05
N ASP A 144 -16.97 0.53 -2.36
CA ASP A 144 -17.77 1.73 -2.61
C ASP A 144 -17.95 2.55 -1.32
N THR A 145 -18.12 1.88 -0.18
CA THR A 145 -18.17 2.53 1.14
C THR A 145 -16.88 3.31 1.43
N LEU A 146 -15.72 2.67 1.29
CA LEU A 146 -14.41 3.31 1.46
C LEU A 146 -14.24 4.51 0.52
N LEU A 147 -14.61 4.36 -0.76
CA LEU A 147 -14.55 5.44 -1.74
C LEU A 147 -15.48 6.61 -1.38
N GLN A 148 -16.68 6.35 -0.87
CA GLN A 148 -17.61 7.38 -0.42
C GLN A 148 -17.07 8.16 0.77
N GLN A 149 -16.48 7.49 1.77
CA GLN A 149 -15.84 8.14 2.91
C GLN A 149 -14.66 9.00 2.47
N LEU A 150 -13.77 8.43 1.65
CA LEU A 150 -12.63 9.16 1.09
C LEU A 150 -13.07 10.36 0.24
N ALA A 151 -14.23 10.27 -0.44
CA ALA A 151 -14.76 11.36 -1.25
C ALA A 151 -15.15 12.62 -0.45
N THR A 152 -15.30 12.54 0.86
CA THR A 152 -15.47 13.72 1.73
C THR A 152 -14.20 14.60 1.73
N PHE A 153 -13.02 13.96 1.70
CA PHE A 153 -11.69 14.58 1.70
C PHE A 153 -11.19 15.02 0.31
N LYS A 154 -12.04 14.98 -0.72
CA LYS A 154 -11.63 15.36 -2.10
C LYS A 154 -11.38 16.86 -2.28
N ARG A 155 -12.07 17.71 -1.49
CA ARG A 155 -12.03 19.18 -1.59
C ARG A 155 -11.58 19.87 -0.29
N HIS A 156 -11.71 19.20 0.84
CA HIS A 156 -11.38 19.73 2.17
C HIS A 156 -10.24 18.91 2.78
N ASN A 157 -9.40 19.55 3.59
CA ASN A 157 -8.44 18.82 4.42
C ASN A 157 -9.17 18.38 5.70
N PRO A 158 -8.67 17.32 6.38
CA PRO A 158 -9.08 16.99 7.74
C PRO A 158 -8.94 18.21 8.67
N ALA A 159 -9.85 18.34 9.62
CA ALA A 159 -9.94 19.45 10.57
C ALA A 159 -8.95 19.29 11.73
N ASN A 160 -8.74 18.07 12.21
CA ASN A 160 -7.86 17.74 13.33
C ASN A 160 -6.90 16.58 12.97
N SER A 161 -6.01 16.22 13.91
CA SER A 161 -5.04 15.14 13.71
C SER A 161 -5.70 13.76 13.67
N GLU A 162 -6.76 13.57 14.45
CA GLU A 162 -7.50 12.31 14.55
C GLU A 162 -8.27 11.99 13.24
N GLU A 163 -8.89 12.99 12.62
CA GLU A 163 -9.55 12.84 11.32
C GLU A 163 -8.52 12.64 10.19
N LEU A 164 -7.30 13.18 10.34
CA LEU A 164 -6.20 12.89 9.44
C LEU A 164 -5.77 11.42 9.55
N GLU A 165 -5.68 10.89 10.77
CA GLU A 165 -5.35 9.49 11.04
C GLU A 165 -6.42 8.56 10.47
N MET A 166 -7.70 8.83 10.73
CA MET A 166 -8.82 8.09 10.13
C MET A 166 -8.74 8.07 8.60
N MET A 167 -8.45 9.22 7.98
CA MET A 167 -8.28 9.31 6.53
C MET A 167 -7.15 8.40 6.04
N GLU A 168 -6.00 8.38 6.72
CA GLU A 168 -4.88 7.50 6.35
C GLU A 168 -5.22 6.01 6.55
N ASN A 169 -5.91 5.66 7.64
CA ASN A 169 -6.38 4.29 7.89
C ASN A 169 -7.31 3.80 6.77
N LEU A 170 -8.25 4.64 6.31
CA LEU A 170 -9.12 4.32 5.18
C LEU A 170 -8.34 4.12 3.87
N PHE A 171 -7.28 4.91 3.65
CA PHE A 171 -6.39 4.72 2.51
C PHE A 171 -5.61 3.41 2.60
N ASP A 172 -5.15 3.02 3.79
CA ASP A 172 -4.46 1.76 4.02
C ASP A 172 -5.40 0.56 3.86
N CYS A 173 -6.64 0.65 4.35
CA CYS A 173 -7.70 -0.32 4.07
C CYS A 173 -7.89 -0.54 2.56
N LEU A 174 -7.97 0.57 1.81
CA LEU A 174 -8.15 0.52 0.36
C LEU A 174 -6.92 -0.07 -0.36
N CYS A 175 -5.70 0.27 0.08
CA CYS A 175 -4.47 -0.32 -0.47
C CYS A 175 -4.43 -1.84 -0.22
N SER A 176 -4.71 -2.27 1.01
CA SER A 176 -4.79 -3.69 1.38
C SER A 176 -5.87 -4.42 0.58
N ALA A 177 -7.04 -3.81 0.39
CA ALA A 177 -8.10 -4.40 -0.42
C ALA A 177 -7.71 -4.59 -1.89
N LEU A 178 -6.94 -3.65 -2.47
CA LEU A 178 -6.47 -3.71 -3.86
C LEU A 178 -5.36 -4.74 -4.11
N MET A 179 -4.78 -5.33 -3.07
CA MET A 179 -3.88 -6.48 -3.21
C MET A 179 -4.60 -7.70 -3.77
N LEU A 180 -5.92 -7.81 -3.55
CA LEU A 180 -6.77 -8.83 -4.14
C LEU A 180 -7.22 -8.42 -5.56
N PRO A 181 -6.95 -9.21 -6.61
CA PRO A 181 -7.33 -8.88 -7.98
C PRO A 181 -8.83 -8.61 -8.17
N ALA A 182 -9.71 -9.38 -7.52
CA ALA A 182 -11.16 -9.23 -7.63
C ALA A 182 -11.65 -7.82 -7.19
N ASN A 183 -10.95 -7.19 -6.24
CA ASN A 183 -11.31 -5.85 -5.78
C ASN A 183 -10.85 -4.75 -6.73
N ARG A 184 -9.91 -5.01 -7.64
CA ARG A 184 -9.49 -4.03 -8.66
C ARG A 184 -10.62 -3.73 -9.63
N ASP A 185 -11.40 -4.74 -10.02
CA ASP A 185 -12.59 -4.56 -10.85
C ASP A 185 -13.70 -3.80 -10.12
N ARG A 186 -13.89 -4.09 -8.83
CA ARG A 186 -14.84 -3.37 -7.97
C ARG A 186 -14.44 -1.90 -7.85
N PHE A 187 -13.17 -1.61 -7.61
CA PHE A 187 -12.61 -0.25 -7.57
C PHE A 187 -12.77 0.50 -8.90
N LEU A 188 -12.62 -0.19 -10.03
CA LEU A 188 -12.85 0.38 -11.36
C LEU A 188 -14.32 0.78 -11.56
N LYS A 189 -15.25 -0.10 -11.15
CA LYS A 189 -16.70 0.13 -11.24
C LYS A 189 -17.15 1.25 -10.30
N GLY A 190 -16.59 1.34 -9.10
CA GLY A 190 -16.85 2.38 -8.10
C GLY A 190 -16.28 3.77 -8.42
N GLU A 191 -15.77 4.00 -9.64
CA GLU A 191 -15.12 5.24 -10.06
C GLU A 191 -13.90 5.65 -9.19
N GLY A 192 -13.23 4.67 -8.58
CA GLY A 192 -12.09 4.93 -7.70
C GLY A 192 -10.96 5.67 -8.40
N LEU A 193 -10.67 5.34 -9.66
CA LEU A 193 -9.66 6.05 -10.47
C LEU A 193 -10.01 7.53 -10.68
N GLN A 194 -11.28 7.85 -10.90
CA GLN A 194 -11.76 9.23 -11.06
C GLN A 194 -11.57 10.01 -9.77
N LEU A 195 -11.91 9.39 -8.62
CA LEU A 195 -11.74 10.02 -7.31
C LEU A 195 -10.27 10.28 -7.00
N MET A 196 -9.39 9.29 -7.17
CA MET A 196 -7.95 9.46 -6.91
C MET A 196 -7.33 10.50 -7.84
N ASN A 197 -7.68 10.48 -9.13
CA ASN A 197 -7.24 11.49 -10.09
C ASN A 197 -7.72 12.91 -9.72
N LEU A 198 -8.92 13.05 -9.16
CA LEU A 198 -9.42 14.32 -8.63
C LEU A 198 -8.64 14.79 -7.40
N MET A 199 -8.35 13.88 -6.46
CA MET A 199 -7.55 14.17 -5.26
C MET A 199 -6.12 14.60 -5.61
N LEU A 200 -5.51 13.97 -6.61
CA LEU A 200 -4.20 14.39 -7.11
C LEU A 200 -4.22 15.83 -7.64
N ARG A 201 -5.31 16.25 -8.27
CA ARG A 201 -5.49 17.60 -8.83
C ARG A 201 -5.84 18.65 -7.77
N SER A 202 -6.57 18.27 -6.72
CA SER A 202 -7.03 19.21 -5.67
C SER A 202 -5.90 19.73 -4.78
N LYS A 203 -4.73 19.10 -4.85
CA LYS A 203 -3.49 19.51 -4.19
C LYS A 203 -3.57 19.50 -2.64
N LYS A 204 -4.47 18.71 -2.06
CA LYS A 204 -4.74 18.60 -0.61
C LYS A 204 -3.87 17.54 0.09
N MET A 205 -4.07 17.36 1.41
CA MET A 205 -3.34 16.37 2.22
C MET A 205 -3.54 14.92 1.73
N SER A 206 -4.72 14.60 1.19
CA SER A 206 -5.07 13.32 0.58
C SER A 206 -4.27 12.95 -0.69
N ARG A 207 -3.45 13.87 -1.23
CA ARG A 207 -2.72 13.66 -2.51
C ARG A 207 -1.77 12.47 -2.44
N ASN A 208 -0.97 12.38 -1.39
CA ASN A 208 0.09 11.37 -1.33
C ASN A 208 -0.51 9.97 -1.17
N SER A 209 -1.56 9.84 -0.36
CA SER A 209 -2.26 8.58 -0.16
C SER A 209 -3.05 8.17 -1.41
N ALA A 210 -3.65 9.14 -2.12
CA ALA A 210 -4.26 8.89 -3.43
C ALA A 210 -3.24 8.41 -4.48
N LEU A 211 -1.99 8.89 -4.41
CA LEU A 211 -0.90 8.43 -5.26
C LEU A 211 -0.53 6.97 -4.94
N LYS A 212 -0.41 6.62 -3.65
CA LYS A 212 -0.18 5.25 -3.18
C LYS A 212 -1.28 4.31 -3.66
N VAL A 213 -2.56 4.67 -3.51
CA VAL A 213 -3.69 3.86 -4.00
C VAL A 213 -3.61 3.62 -5.51
N LEU A 214 -3.28 4.65 -6.30
CA LEU A 214 -3.12 4.51 -7.74
C LEU A 214 -1.99 3.54 -8.10
N ASP A 215 -0.90 3.57 -7.35
CA ASP A 215 0.21 2.63 -7.53
C ASP A 215 -0.26 1.17 -7.34
N HIS A 216 -0.95 0.87 -6.23
CA HIS A 216 -1.51 -0.46 -5.97
C HIS A 216 -2.56 -0.90 -7.00
N ALA A 217 -3.39 0.03 -7.48
CA ALA A 217 -4.45 -0.25 -8.45
C ALA A 217 -3.92 -0.54 -9.86
N LEU A 218 -2.79 0.06 -10.24
CA LEU A 218 -2.22 -0.01 -11.59
C LEU A 218 -1.13 -1.07 -11.75
N THR A 219 -0.56 -1.53 -10.64
CA THR A 219 0.56 -2.48 -10.63
C THR A 219 0.14 -3.91 -10.97
N GLY A 220 1.02 -4.61 -11.68
CA GLY A 220 0.85 -6.02 -12.04
C GLY A 220 -0.07 -6.26 -13.26
N PRO A 221 -0.18 -7.52 -13.73
CA PRO A 221 -0.98 -7.87 -14.90
C PRO A 221 -2.50 -7.63 -14.70
N GLU A 222 -2.96 -7.73 -13.45
CA GLU A 222 -4.36 -7.49 -13.07
C GLU A 222 -4.74 -5.99 -13.15
N GLY A 223 -3.76 -5.09 -13.29
CA GLY A 223 -3.98 -3.64 -13.39
C GLY A 223 -4.24 -3.14 -14.81
N VAL A 224 -4.35 -4.02 -15.82
CA VAL A 224 -4.44 -3.62 -17.24
C VAL A 224 -5.65 -2.75 -17.54
N ASP A 225 -6.83 -3.11 -17.03
CA ASP A 225 -8.05 -2.35 -17.25
C ASP A 225 -8.00 -1.01 -16.52
N ASN A 226 -7.44 -0.99 -15.31
CA ASN A 226 -7.20 0.23 -14.54
C ASN A 226 -6.23 1.18 -15.26
N CYS A 227 -5.14 0.66 -15.82
CA CYS A 227 -4.17 1.42 -16.62
C CYS A 227 -4.82 2.06 -17.85
N THR A 228 -5.64 1.29 -18.57
CA THR A 228 -6.35 1.77 -19.76
C THR A 228 -7.33 2.88 -19.38
N LYS A 229 -8.17 2.64 -18.37
CA LYS A 229 -9.14 3.62 -17.87
C LYS A 229 -8.46 4.89 -17.35
N PHE A 230 -7.34 4.76 -16.65
CA PHE A 230 -6.57 5.90 -16.12
C PHE A 230 -6.14 6.86 -17.23
N ILE A 231 -5.72 6.35 -18.39
CA ILE A 231 -5.36 7.17 -19.56
C ILE A 231 -6.60 7.84 -20.17
N ASP A 232 -7.72 7.13 -20.21
CA ASP A 232 -8.97 7.63 -20.77
C ASP A 232 -9.56 8.77 -19.93
N ILE A 233 -9.45 8.72 -18.60
CA ILE A 233 -9.86 9.81 -17.69
C ILE A 233 -8.83 10.95 -17.58
N LEU A 234 -7.94 11.07 -18.57
CA LEU A 234 -6.88 12.10 -18.63
C LEU A 234 -5.88 12.04 -17.47
N GLY A 235 -5.63 10.86 -16.90
CA GLY A 235 -4.66 10.65 -15.82
C GLY A 235 -3.23 11.06 -16.21
N LEU A 236 -2.87 10.94 -17.50
CA LEU A 236 -1.58 11.41 -18.03
C LEU A 236 -1.34 12.92 -17.81
N ARG A 237 -2.41 13.74 -17.80
CA ARG A 237 -2.29 15.19 -17.51
C ARG A 237 -2.05 15.46 -16.02
N THR A 238 -2.23 14.47 -15.15
CA THR A 238 -2.06 14.57 -13.70
C THR A 238 -0.71 14.01 -13.26
N ILE A 239 -0.34 12.83 -13.76
CA ILE A 239 0.89 12.13 -13.32
C ILE A 239 2.18 12.78 -13.85
N PHE A 240 2.20 13.23 -15.11
CA PHE A 240 3.42 13.81 -15.70
C PHE A 240 3.87 15.14 -15.05
N PRO A 241 2.97 16.05 -14.65
CA PRO A 241 3.36 17.18 -13.81
C PRO A 241 4.00 16.78 -12.47
N LEU A 242 3.51 15.69 -11.84
CA LEU A 242 4.09 15.15 -10.60
C LEU A 242 5.47 14.52 -10.85
N PHE A 243 5.66 13.87 -12.00
CA PHE A 243 6.96 13.35 -12.46
C PHE A 243 8.00 14.46 -12.71
N MET A 244 7.58 15.55 -13.37
CA MET A 244 8.46 16.69 -13.67
C MET A 244 8.85 17.46 -12.41
N LYS A 245 7.94 17.57 -11.43
CA LYS A 245 8.19 18.35 -10.23
C LYS A 245 7.57 17.68 -9.00
N THR A 246 8.45 17.13 -8.18
CA THR A 246 8.09 16.62 -6.86
C THR A 246 7.59 17.77 -5.98
N PRO A 247 6.37 17.68 -5.41
CA PRO A 247 5.85 18.67 -4.47
C PRO A 247 6.80 18.88 -3.28
N LYS A 248 6.79 20.08 -2.68
CA LYS A 248 7.57 20.33 -1.47
C LYS A 248 7.04 19.44 -0.33
N PRO A 249 7.91 18.73 0.42
CA PRO A 249 7.47 17.91 1.53
C PRO A 249 6.79 18.77 2.58
N ASN A 250 5.63 18.32 3.06
CA ASN A 250 4.92 19.00 4.12
C ASN A 250 5.55 18.56 5.45
N LYS A 251 6.37 19.42 6.07
CA LYS A 251 7.19 19.08 7.26
C LYS A 251 6.41 18.49 8.43
N LYS A 252 5.08 18.70 8.49
CA LYS A 252 4.20 18.21 9.56
C LYS A 252 3.79 16.73 9.43
N ILE A 253 3.90 16.13 8.24
CA ILE A 253 3.38 14.77 7.97
C ILE A 253 4.55 13.78 7.77
N GLY A 254 5.81 14.19 7.94
CA GLY A 254 6.98 13.32 7.80
C GLY A 254 7.24 12.77 6.38
N ARG A 255 6.32 12.96 5.42
CA ARG A 255 6.37 12.32 4.10
C ARG A 255 7.56 12.77 3.27
N MET A 256 8.31 11.78 2.80
CA MET A 256 9.56 11.99 2.10
C MET A 256 9.33 12.33 0.63
N LYS A 257 10.20 13.18 0.09
CA LYS A 257 10.23 13.49 -1.36
C LYS A 257 10.45 12.23 -2.20
N GLU A 258 11.08 11.22 -1.61
CA GLU A 258 11.54 10.00 -2.25
C GLU A 258 10.37 9.05 -2.50
N GLU A 259 9.56 8.74 -1.48
CA GLU A 259 8.31 7.95 -1.60
C GLU A 259 7.42 8.43 -2.76
N HIS A 260 7.25 9.74 -2.90
CA HIS A 260 6.48 10.30 -4.01
C HIS A 260 7.13 10.01 -5.38
N GLU A 261 8.45 10.13 -5.49
CA GLU A 261 9.17 9.77 -6.73
C GLU A 261 9.02 8.28 -7.03
N GLU A 262 9.07 7.40 -6.02
CA GLU A 262 8.92 5.94 -6.18
C GLU A 262 7.54 5.59 -6.75
N HIS A 263 6.47 6.06 -6.12
CA HIS A 263 5.11 5.78 -6.58
C HIS A 263 4.84 6.34 -7.98
N VAL A 264 5.34 7.54 -8.30
CA VAL A 264 5.16 8.09 -9.66
C VAL A 264 5.90 7.26 -10.70
N VAL A 265 7.13 6.85 -10.40
CA VAL A 265 7.94 6.00 -11.29
C VAL A 265 7.28 4.63 -11.46
N SER A 266 6.81 4.03 -10.38
CA SER A 266 6.06 2.76 -10.40
C SER A 266 4.81 2.84 -11.25
N ILE A 267 3.99 3.89 -11.09
CA ILE A 267 2.81 4.12 -11.93
C ILE A 267 3.18 4.22 -13.42
N ILE A 268 4.25 4.96 -13.76
CA ILE A 268 4.68 5.11 -15.16
C ILE A 268 5.18 3.77 -15.73
N ALA A 269 5.95 3.01 -14.95
CA ALA A 269 6.41 1.68 -15.32
C ALA A 269 5.22 0.73 -15.56
N SER A 270 4.25 0.71 -14.65
CA SER A 270 3.02 -0.09 -14.76
C SER A 270 2.17 0.29 -15.98
N LEU A 271 2.05 1.59 -16.29
CA LEU A 271 1.39 2.06 -17.52
C LEU A 271 2.13 1.58 -18.78
N LEU A 272 3.46 1.66 -18.80
CA LEU A 272 4.26 1.17 -19.93
C LEU A 272 4.21 -0.36 -20.09
N LYS A 273 4.11 -1.09 -18.98
CA LYS A 273 4.02 -2.56 -18.96
C LYS A 273 2.68 -3.06 -19.50
N ASN A 274 1.58 -2.43 -19.08
CA ASN A 274 0.22 -2.95 -19.22
C ASN A 274 -0.56 -2.36 -20.41
N VAL A 275 -0.26 -1.12 -20.83
CA VAL A 275 -1.08 -0.42 -21.82
C VAL A 275 -0.72 -0.85 -23.25
N LYS A 276 -1.75 -1.12 -24.05
CA LYS A 276 -1.66 -1.52 -25.46
C LYS A 276 -2.28 -0.48 -26.40
N SER A 277 -2.04 -0.63 -27.71
CA SER A 277 -2.73 0.11 -28.78
C SER A 277 -2.66 1.66 -28.65
N ASN A 278 -3.77 2.36 -28.88
CA ASN A 278 -3.88 3.82 -28.93
C ASN A 278 -3.47 4.50 -27.61
N GLN A 279 -3.84 3.94 -26.46
CA GLN A 279 -3.45 4.48 -25.15
C GLN A 279 -1.93 4.43 -24.97
N ARG A 280 -1.26 3.40 -25.50
CA ARG A 280 0.19 3.29 -25.47
C ARG A 280 0.85 4.38 -26.31
N GLN A 281 0.33 4.66 -27.50
CA GLN A 281 0.82 5.77 -28.33
C GLN A 281 0.68 7.12 -27.62
N ARG A 282 -0.46 7.36 -26.94
CA ARG A 282 -0.68 8.57 -26.14
C ARG A 282 0.34 8.71 -25.02
N LEU A 283 0.69 7.61 -24.35
CA LEU A 283 1.73 7.57 -23.32
C LEU A 283 3.12 7.83 -23.89
N LEU A 284 3.51 7.17 -24.98
CA LEU A 284 4.82 7.35 -25.62
C LEU A 284 5.00 8.78 -26.16
N ASN A 285 3.95 9.39 -26.71
CA ASN A 285 3.97 10.79 -27.16
C ASN A 285 4.25 11.77 -26.01
N LYS A 286 3.97 11.41 -24.75
CA LYS A 286 4.35 12.26 -23.59
C LYS A 286 5.85 12.41 -23.44
N PHE A 287 6.63 11.42 -23.87
CA PHE A 287 8.10 11.45 -23.82
C PHE A 287 8.74 12.23 -24.97
N THR A 288 7.97 12.61 -25.99
CA THR A 288 8.42 13.50 -27.08
C THR A 288 7.98 14.94 -26.91
N GLU A 289 7.02 15.22 -26.02
CA GLU A 289 6.53 16.58 -25.73
C GLU A 289 7.62 17.48 -25.14
N ALA A 290 7.65 18.74 -25.61
CA ALA A 290 8.57 19.80 -25.16
C ALA A 290 10.05 19.38 -25.30
N ASP A 291 10.44 18.99 -26.52
CA ASP A 291 11.81 18.59 -26.87
C ASP A 291 12.38 17.53 -25.92
N HIS A 292 11.60 16.47 -25.69
CA HIS A 292 12.02 15.36 -24.83
C HIS A 292 12.27 15.73 -23.36
N ALA A 293 11.70 16.82 -22.83
CA ALA A 293 11.89 17.24 -21.43
C ALA A 293 11.62 16.14 -20.38
N LYS A 294 10.75 15.16 -20.68
CA LYS A 294 10.43 14.05 -19.78
C LYS A 294 11.55 13.01 -19.79
N VAL A 295 12.22 12.83 -20.93
CA VAL A 295 13.44 12.01 -21.03
C VAL A 295 14.57 12.68 -20.26
N ASP A 296 14.70 14.00 -20.34
CA ASP A 296 15.69 14.74 -19.55
C ASP A 296 15.48 14.54 -18.05
N ARG A 297 14.22 14.64 -17.59
CA ARG A 297 13.85 14.36 -16.20
C ARG A 297 14.09 12.91 -15.80
N LEU A 298 13.78 11.95 -16.68
CA LEU A 298 14.06 10.53 -16.47
C LEU A 298 15.55 10.29 -16.24
N MET A 299 16.40 10.87 -17.09
CA MET A 299 17.85 10.78 -16.95
C MET A 299 18.36 11.47 -15.68
N GLU A 300 17.81 12.63 -15.33
CA GLU A 300 18.15 13.33 -14.08
C GLU A 300 17.88 12.44 -12.85
N LEU A 301 16.71 11.79 -12.80
CA LEU A 301 16.35 10.85 -11.75
C LEU A 301 17.24 9.61 -11.77
N HIS A 302 17.53 9.05 -12.94
CA HIS A 302 18.43 7.91 -13.09
C HIS A 302 19.80 8.19 -12.45
N PHE A 303 20.46 9.30 -12.81
CA PHE A 303 21.75 9.64 -12.20
C PHE A 303 21.65 9.91 -10.70
N LYS A 304 20.59 10.59 -10.25
CA LYS A 304 20.36 10.84 -8.81
C LYS A 304 20.30 9.53 -8.02
N TYR A 305 19.55 8.54 -8.49
CA TYR A 305 19.42 7.26 -7.78
C TYR A 305 20.62 6.34 -8.02
N LEU A 306 21.26 6.40 -9.19
CA LEU A 306 22.50 5.67 -9.48
C LEU A 306 23.64 6.12 -8.55
N ASP A 307 23.82 7.42 -8.33
CA ASP A 307 24.86 7.94 -7.44
C ASP A 307 24.61 7.52 -5.98
N LYS A 308 23.34 7.52 -5.55
CA LYS A 308 22.93 7.08 -4.21
C LYS A 308 23.21 5.60 -3.98
N VAL A 309 22.72 4.74 -4.89
CA VAL A 309 22.92 3.30 -4.81
C VAL A 309 24.41 2.96 -4.94
N GLY A 310 25.14 3.63 -5.85
CA GLY A 310 26.58 3.44 -6.03
C GLY A 310 27.41 3.82 -4.80
N ALA A 311 27.00 4.84 -4.03
CA ALA A 311 27.65 5.18 -2.77
C ALA A 311 27.48 4.08 -1.71
N VAL A 312 26.29 3.48 -1.65
CA VAL A 312 25.99 2.36 -0.74
C VAL A 312 26.67 1.09 -1.18
N ASP A 313 26.69 0.78 -2.49
CA ASP A 313 27.43 -0.35 -3.05
C ASP A 313 28.93 -0.23 -2.71
N ALA A 314 29.52 0.96 -2.85
CA ALA A 314 30.91 1.19 -2.48
C ALA A 314 31.18 1.04 -0.96
N GLN A 315 30.19 1.35 -0.12
CA GLN A 315 30.27 1.11 1.31
C GLN A 315 30.21 -0.38 1.63
N ILE A 316 29.23 -1.10 1.06
CA ILE A 316 29.04 -2.54 1.21
C ILE A 316 30.31 -3.28 0.75
N GLU A 317 30.89 -2.91 -0.38
CA GLU A 317 32.14 -3.56 -0.86
C GLU A 317 33.32 -3.33 0.09
N ARG A 318 33.41 -2.18 0.77
CA ARG A 318 34.45 -1.96 1.80
C ARG A 318 34.21 -2.83 3.02
N GLU A 319 32.95 -2.98 3.45
CA GLU A 319 32.55 -3.86 4.56
C GLU A 319 32.86 -5.32 4.21
N LYS A 320 32.50 -5.79 3.02
CA LYS A 320 32.85 -7.13 2.51
C LYS A 320 34.35 -7.38 2.47
N VAL A 321 35.14 -6.40 2.02
CA VAL A 321 36.62 -6.52 2.02
C VAL A 321 37.18 -6.56 3.44
N ALA A 322 36.58 -5.83 4.40
CA ALA A 322 37.00 -5.86 5.80
C ALA A 322 36.72 -7.21 6.47
N LEU A 323 35.54 -7.78 6.24
CA LEU A 323 35.16 -9.12 6.72
C LEU A 323 36.10 -10.20 6.19
N ARG A 324 36.37 -10.17 4.88
CA ARG A 324 37.35 -11.08 4.25
C ARG A 324 38.75 -10.96 4.84
N ARG A 325 39.16 -9.79 5.32
CA ARG A 325 40.45 -9.60 6.03
C ARG A 325 40.44 -10.15 7.45
N GLN A 326 39.27 -10.22 8.08
CA GLN A 326 39.07 -10.82 9.40
C GLN A 326 38.88 -12.35 9.33
N GLY A 327 38.79 -12.91 8.11
CA GLY A 327 38.56 -14.33 7.89
C GLY A 327 37.08 -14.73 8.00
N GLU A 328 36.18 -13.75 7.99
CA GLU A 328 34.73 -13.95 7.99
C GLU A 328 34.22 -13.90 6.54
N ASP A 329 33.46 -14.92 6.16
CA ASP A 329 32.74 -14.95 4.89
C ASP A 329 31.38 -14.25 5.04
N VAL A 330 30.91 -13.66 3.94
CA VAL A 330 29.55 -13.09 3.90
C VAL A 330 28.58 -14.25 3.77
N ASP A 331 27.72 -14.43 4.76
CA ASP A 331 26.65 -15.41 4.74
C ASP A 331 25.36 -14.83 4.12
N GLU A 332 24.36 -15.70 3.91
CA GLU A 332 23.05 -15.31 3.36
C GLU A 332 22.36 -14.16 4.13
N PRO A 333 22.26 -14.16 5.47
CA PRO A 333 21.59 -13.07 6.19
C PRO A 333 22.32 -11.73 6.04
N MET A 334 23.66 -11.72 5.94
CA MET A 334 24.40 -10.51 5.62
C MET A 334 24.12 -10.02 4.19
N GLU A 335 23.97 -10.92 3.22
CA GLU A 335 23.56 -10.54 1.86
C GLU A 335 22.16 -9.93 1.82
N GLU A 336 21.21 -10.46 2.60
CA GLU A 336 19.87 -9.90 2.76
C GLU A 336 19.91 -8.50 3.40
N GLU A 337 20.72 -8.30 4.44
CA GLU A 337 20.90 -6.98 5.06
C GLU A 337 21.47 -5.96 4.06
N PHE A 338 22.48 -6.35 3.29
CA PHE A 338 23.04 -5.51 2.24
C PHE A 338 22.01 -5.18 1.15
N TYR A 339 21.16 -6.14 0.78
CA TYR A 339 20.08 -5.91 -0.18
C TYR A 339 19.02 -4.95 0.37
N LEU A 340 18.59 -5.11 1.62
CA LEU A 340 17.67 -4.20 2.31
C LEU A 340 18.22 -2.78 2.38
N ARG A 341 19.53 -2.61 2.65
CA ARG A 341 20.19 -1.29 2.62
C ARG A 341 20.14 -0.65 1.23
N ARG A 342 20.32 -1.43 0.17
CA ARG A 342 20.20 -0.94 -1.22
C ARG A 342 18.74 -0.56 -1.55
N LEU A 343 17.77 -1.36 -1.13
CA LEU A 343 16.34 -1.06 -1.28
C LEU A 343 15.95 0.24 -0.58
N ASN A 344 16.34 0.42 0.69
CA ASN A 344 16.11 1.63 1.48
C ASN A 344 16.75 2.89 0.86
N THR A 345 17.74 2.72 -0.02
CA THR A 345 18.42 3.81 -0.73
C THR A 345 17.73 4.17 -2.06
N GLY A 346 16.75 3.37 -2.49
CA GLY A 346 15.98 3.56 -3.72
C GLY A 346 16.42 2.69 -4.89
N LEU A 347 17.01 1.51 -4.64
CA LEU A 347 17.34 0.55 -5.71
C LEU A 347 16.13 0.19 -6.56
N PHE A 348 14.96 -0.04 -5.95
CA PHE A 348 13.73 -0.35 -6.67
C PHE A 348 13.33 0.78 -7.64
N THR A 349 13.40 2.02 -7.17
CA THR A 349 13.15 3.20 -8.01
C THR A 349 14.14 3.30 -9.17
N LEU A 350 15.43 3.00 -8.95
CA LEU A 350 16.44 2.95 -10.00
C LEU A 350 16.12 1.89 -11.07
N GLN A 351 15.76 0.67 -10.64
CA GLN A 351 15.41 -0.42 -11.53
C GLN A 351 14.20 -0.07 -12.40
N LEU A 352 13.17 0.56 -11.82
CA LEU A 352 12.00 1.02 -12.57
C LEU A 352 12.33 2.15 -13.55
N LEU A 353 13.21 3.09 -13.18
CA LEU A 353 13.68 4.15 -14.09
C LEU A 353 14.40 3.56 -15.31
N ASP A 354 15.27 2.58 -15.08
CA ASP A 354 16.00 1.88 -16.13
C ASP A 354 15.06 1.04 -17.00
N TYR A 355 14.04 0.43 -16.41
CA TYR A 355 13.00 -0.29 -17.13
C TYR A 355 12.22 0.65 -18.06
N ILE A 356 11.77 1.80 -17.53
CA ILE A 356 11.10 2.84 -18.32
C ILE A 356 12.01 3.26 -19.48
N MET A 357 13.30 3.49 -19.21
CA MET A 357 14.28 3.91 -20.22
C MET A 357 14.44 2.89 -21.35
N LEU A 358 14.57 1.60 -21.03
CA LEU A 358 14.67 0.53 -22.03
C LEU A 358 13.38 0.39 -22.83
N GLU A 359 12.23 0.43 -22.17
CA GLU A 359 10.93 0.26 -22.81
C GLU A 359 10.64 1.41 -23.79
N ILE A 360 10.87 2.67 -23.41
CA ILE A 360 10.65 3.83 -24.30
C ILE A 360 11.67 3.88 -25.43
N CYS A 361 12.91 3.41 -25.23
CA CYS A 361 13.91 3.36 -26.30
C CYS A 361 13.64 2.22 -27.30
N SER A 362 13.07 1.11 -26.83
CA SER A 362 12.78 -0.06 -27.67
C SER A 362 11.46 0.06 -28.42
N THR A 363 10.45 0.71 -27.83
CA THR A 363 9.08 0.76 -28.36
C THR A 363 8.58 2.16 -28.71
N GLY A 364 9.29 3.19 -28.26
CA GLY A 364 8.94 4.58 -28.50
C GLY A 364 9.43 5.11 -29.85
N PRO A 365 9.11 6.38 -30.15
CA PRO A 365 9.62 7.08 -31.34
C PRO A 365 11.15 7.06 -31.42
N ALA A 366 11.68 6.92 -32.64
CA ALA A 366 13.12 6.79 -32.90
C ALA A 366 13.97 7.97 -32.41
N SER A 367 13.36 9.13 -32.10
CA SER A 367 14.05 10.30 -31.55
C SER A 367 14.43 10.17 -30.07
N ILE A 368 13.80 9.27 -29.31
CA ILE A 368 14.07 9.09 -27.87
C ILE A 368 15.47 8.49 -27.63
N LYS A 369 15.81 7.42 -28.37
CA LYS A 369 17.09 6.70 -28.20
C LYS A 369 18.32 7.62 -28.41
N PRO A 370 18.39 8.45 -29.47
CA PRO A 370 19.45 9.45 -29.63
C PRO A 370 19.58 10.41 -28.45
N ARG A 371 18.45 10.89 -27.88
CA ARG A 371 18.46 11.80 -26.73
C ARG A 371 19.03 11.14 -25.47
N VAL A 372 18.61 9.91 -25.18
CA VAL A 372 19.15 9.13 -24.05
C VAL A 372 20.66 8.93 -24.20
N MET A 373 21.10 8.52 -25.39
CA MET A 373 22.53 8.31 -25.69
C MET A 373 23.35 9.60 -25.57
N GLN A 374 22.79 10.74 -26.03
CA GLN A 374 23.43 12.04 -25.88
C GLN A 374 23.65 12.39 -24.41
N ILE A 375 22.64 12.21 -23.55
CA ILE A 375 22.74 12.54 -22.12
C ILE A 375 23.70 11.59 -21.40
N LEU A 376 23.67 10.30 -21.72
CA LEU A 376 24.62 9.31 -21.20
C LEU A 376 26.06 9.71 -21.52
N ASN A 377 26.34 10.06 -22.78
CA ASN A 377 27.68 10.47 -23.21
C ASN A 377 28.14 11.77 -22.51
N LEU A 378 27.25 12.74 -22.29
CA LEU A 378 27.58 14.00 -21.63
C LEU A 378 27.91 13.85 -20.14
N ARG A 379 27.27 12.89 -19.45
CA ARG A 379 27.47 12.65 -18.01
C ARG A 379 28.39 11.46 -17.70
N GLY A 380 28.99 10.84 -18.71
CA GLY A 380 29.86 9.67 -18.55
C GLY A 380 29.11 8.39 -18.12
N GLY A 381 27.80 8.33 -18.34
CA GLY A 381 26.98 7.16 -18.03
C GLY A 381 27.25 6.00 -18.99
N SER A 382 27.23 4.77 -18.47
CA SER A 382 27.46 3.56 -19.27
C SER A 382 26.15 2.81 -19.52
N ILE A 383 25.88 2.52 -20.79
CA ILE A 383 24.78 1.63 -21.22
C ILE A 383 24.91 0.26 -20.55
N LYS A 384 26.14 -0.22 -20.35
CA LYS A 384 26.39 -1.49 -19.68
C LYS A 384 25.88 -1.48 -18.24
N ALA A 385 25.99 -0.36 -17.55
CA ALA A 385 25.47 -0.23 -16.17
C ALA A 385 23.95 -0.40 -16.14
N ILE A 386 23.22 0.30 -17.02
CA ILE A 386 21.76 0.17 -17.15
C ILE A 386 21.36 -1.28 -17.49
N ARG A 387 22.04 -1.91 -18.44
CA ARG A 387 21.77 -3.32 -18.79
C ARG A 387 22.03 -4.27 -17.63
N ASN A 388 23.05 -4.02 -16.81
CA ASN A 388 23.36 -4.84 -15.65
C ASN A 388 22.29 -4.70 -14.56
N ILE A 389 21.84 -3.47 -14.27
CA ILE A 389 20.77 -3.20 -13.29
C ILE A 389 19.48 -3.92 -13.69
N ILE A 390 19.13 -3.91 -14.98
CA ILE A 390 17.92 -4.60 -15.45
C ILE A 390 18.07 -6.13 -15.48
N ARG A 391 19.28 -6.64 -15.72
CA ARG A 391 19.53 -8.08 -15.58
C ARG A 391 19.40 -8.53 -14.12
N GLU A 392 19.90 -7.73 -13.19
CA GLU A 392 19.71 -7.95 -11.75
C GLU A 392 18.23 -7.90 -11.38
N TYR A 393 17.50 -6.88 -11.86
CA TYR A 393 16.06 -6.78 -11.66
C TYR A 393 15.33 -8.02 -12.20
N ALA A 394 15.66 -8.45 -13.42
CA ALA A 394 15.07 -9.64 -14.07
C ALA A 394 15.37 -10.94 -13.31
N ALA A 395 16.54 -11.06 -12.67
CA ALA A 395 16.88 -12.20 -11.82
C ALA A 395 16.09 -12.23 -10.51
N ASN A 396 15.74 -11.04 -9.99
CA ASN A 396 15.05 -10.85 -8.72
C ASN A 396 13.54 -10.60 -8.88
N VAL A 397 12.93 -10.89 -10.04
CA VAL A 397 11.47 -10.83 -10.22
C VAL A 397 10.81 -11.95 -9.41
N GLY A 398 10.67 -11.71 -8.11
CA GLY A 398 10.20 -12.67 -7.11
C GLY A 398 8.69 -12.77 -6.97
N ASP A 399 7.93 -11.82 -7.52
CA ASP A 399 6.54 -11.57 -7.10
C ASP A 399 5.45 -12.13 -8.04
N ALA A 400 5.83 -12.84 -9.11
CA ALA A 400 4.81 -13.43 -9.98
C ALA A 400 4.22 -14.69 -9.34
N LYS A 401 2.88 -14.75 -9.27
CA LYS A 401 2.09 -15.84 -8.65
C LYS A 401 2.35 -17.24 -9.23
N SER A 402 3.01 -17.33 -10.39
CA SER A 402 3.39 -18.60 -11.02
C SER A 402 4.79 -18.52 -11.66
N THR A 403 5.50 -19.64 -11.67
CA THR A 403 6.82 -19.79 -12.34
C THR A 403 6.76 -19.42 -13.82
N GLU A 404 5.69 -19.76 -14.53
CA GLU A 404 5.49 -19.39 -15.94
C GLU A 404 5.40 -17.87 -16.14
N THR A 405 4.69 -17.16 -15.25
CA THR A 405 4.62 -15.69 -15.29
C THR A 405 5.96 -15.03 -14.97
N LYS A 406 6.78 -15.64 -14.09
CA LYS A 406 8.14 -15.16 -13.80
C LYS A 406 9.04 -15.30 -15.03
N GLU A 407 9.02 -16.47 -15.67
CA GLU A 407 9.83 -16.76 -16.85
C GLU A 407 9.44 -15.88 -18.04
N ALA A 408 8.13 -15.67 -18.28
CA ALA A 408 7.66 -14.78 -19.33
C ALA A 408 8.08 -13.32 -19.09
N GLU A 409 8.04 -12.85 -17.84
CA GLU A 409 8.48 -11.51 -17.48
C GLU A 409 9.99 -11.34 -17.61
N GLN A 410 10.76 -12.33 -17.15
CA GLN A 410 12.21 -12.36 -17.29
C GLN A 410 12.62 -12.35 -18.77
N GLN A 411 11.99 -13.18 -19.61
CA GLN A 411 12.24 -13.19 -21.05
C GLN A 411 11.89 -11.85 -21.70
N ARG A 412 10.78 -11.22 -21.30
CA ARG A 412 10.40 -9.88 -21.78
C ARG A 412 11.48 -8.85 -21.42
N LEU A 413 11.92 -8.81 -20.17
CA LEU A 413 12.94 -7.87 -19.70
C LEU A 413 14.29 -8.07 -20.43
N LEU A 414 14.73 -9.31 -20.58
CA LEU A 414 15.96 -9.63 -21.32
C LEU A 414 15.85 -9.25 -22.80
N SER A 415 14.69 -9.46 -23.43
CA SER A 415 14.47 -9.03 -24.82
C SER A 415 14.57 -7.51 -25.01
N LEU A 416 14.21 -6.71 -23.99
CA LEU A 416 14.36 -5.26 -24.02
C LEU A 416 15.84 -4.86 -23.89
N VAL A 417 16.59 -5.57 -23.04
CA VAL A 417 18.04 -5.38 -22.88
C VAL A 417 18.79 -5.65 -24.19
N ASP A 418 18.36 -6.64 -24.96
CA ASP A 418 18.98 -6.99 -26.25
C ASP A 418 18.62 -6.01 -27.38
N ARG A 419 17.42 -5.40 -27.33
CA ARG A 419 16.95 -4.42 -28.32
C ARG A 419 17.52 -3.01 -28.10
N PHE A 420 17.82 -2.69 -26.85
CA PHE A 420 18.45 -1.42 -26.46
C PHE A 420 19.92 -1.41 -26.85
#